data_AF-A0A8T6NCR2-F1
#
_entry.id   AF-A0A8T6NCR2-F1
#
_cell.length_a   1.000
_cell.length_b   1.000
_cell.length_c   1.000
_cell.angle_alpha   90.00
_cell.angle_beta   90.00
_cell.angle_gamma   90.00
#
_symmetry.space_group_name_H-M   'P 1'
#
loop_
_entity.id
_entity.type
_entity.pdbx_description
1 polymer ?
#
loop_
_entity_poly.entity_id
_entity_poly.type
_entity_poly.pdbx_seq_one_letter_code
_entity_poly.pdbx_strand_id
1 'polypeptide(L)'
;MALGVYGTTLNQELNRLANGGTYRTPGQMVDQALAARQWAAQRSVTPTSTDTVGILNDIALITSKADFLDFSGVCNYLASTTGLPAAQALRAISS
;
A
#
# COMPACT_ATOMS: atom_id res chain seq x y z
N MET A 1 12.36 10.10 -6.84
CA MET A 1 11.23 9.95 -5.89
C MET A 1 9.95 10.28 -6.66
N ALA A 2 9.26 9.25 -7.18
CA ALA A 2 8.05 9.45 -7.98
C ALA A 2 6.83 9.43 -7.05
N LEU A 3 6.05 10.51 -7.03
CA LEU A 3 4.74 10.54 -6.38
C LEU A 3 3.69 9.90 -7.30
N GLY A 4 2.59 9.45 -6.73
CA GLY A 4 1.50 8.86 -7.50
C GLY A 4 0.72 9.89 -8.35
N VAL A 5 0.37 9.52 -9.59
CA VAL A 5 -0.30 10.33 -10.61
C VAL A 5 -1.78 10.56 -10.27
N TYR A 6 -2.32 11.75 -10.59
CA TYR A 6 -3.72 12.08 -10.32
C TYR A 6 -4.69 11.35 -11.24
N GLY A 7 -5.67 10.66 -10.64
CA GLY A 7 -6.66 9.84 -11.35
C GLY A 7 -6.33 8.36 -11.44
N THR A 8 -5.21 7.90 -10.86
CA THR A 8 -4.89 6.47 -10.79
C THR A 8 -5.77 5.74 -9.77
N THR A 9 -6.07 4.48 -10.06
CA THR A 9 -6.85 3.65 -9.14
C THR A 9 -5.98 3.15 -7.99
N LEU A 10 -6.62 2.78 -6.89
CA LEU A 10 -5.96 2.17 -5.72
C LEU A 10 -5.01 1.02 -6.11
N ASN A 11 -5.45 0.15 -7.01
CA ASN A 11 -4.67 -1.00 -7.45
C ASN A 11 -3.41 -0.56 -8.23
N GLN A 12 -3.49 0.51 -9.03
CA GLN A 12 -2.32 1.06 -9.74
C GLN A 12 -1.27 1.59 -8.76
N GLU A 13 -1.70 2.28 -7.70
CA GLU A 13 -0.78 2.78 -6.67
C GLU A 13 -0.12 1.66 -5.88
N LEU A 14 -0.88 0.64 -5.47
CA LEU A 14 -0.30 -0.53 -4.82
C LEU A 14 0.71 -1.23 -5.73
N ASN A 15 0.38 -1.41 -7.01
CA ASN A 15 1.30 -2.01 -7.98
C ASN A 15 2.56 -1.16 -8.19
N ARG A 16 2.44 0.17 -8.18
CA ARG A 16 3.57 1.10 -8.23
C ARG A 16 4.48 0.91 -7.03
N LEU A 17 3.93 0.94 -5.82
CA LEU A 17 4.68 0.79 -4.57
C LEU A 17 5.33 -0.59 -4.46
N ALA A 18 4.61 -1.63 -4.88
CA ALA A 18 5.12 -3.00 -4.99
C ALA A 18 6.28 -3.15 -5.99
N ASN A 19 6.38 -2.23 -6.94
CA ASN A 19 7.39 -2.22 -7.99
C ASN A 19 8.46 -1.14 -7.77
N GLY A 20 8.62 -0.66 -6.54
CA GLY A 20 9.63 0.36 -6.22
C GLY A 20 9.39 1.71 -6.90
N GLY A 21 8.12 2.08 -7.13
CA GLY A 21 7.75 3.43 -7.55
C GLY A 21 7.35 3.58 -9.01
N THR A 22 7.41 2.50 -9.78
CA THR A 22 7.10 2.49 -11.21
C THR A 22 5.79 1.77 -11.48
N TYR A 23 4.85 2.42 -12.18
CA TYR A 23 3.59 1.79 -12.56
C TYR A 23 3.82 0.57 -13.45
N ARG A 24 3.11 -0.51 -13.16
CA ARG A 24 3.08 -1.68 -14.02
C ARG A 24 2.19 -1.43 -15.23
N THR A 25 2.55 -2.04 -16.35
CA THR A 25 1.67 -2.10 -17.51
C THR A 25 0.41 -2.91 -17.17
N PRO A 26 -0.74 -2.68 -17.83
CA PRO A 26 -2.00 -3.35 -17.50
C PRO A 26 -1.91 -4.89 -17.47
N GLY A 27 -1.10 -5.49 -18.35
CA GLY A 27 -0.87 -6.95 -18.39
C GLY A 27 0.07 -7.49 -17.32
N GLN A 28 0.67 -6.63 -16.49
CA GLN A 28 1.52 -6.97 -15.35
C GLN A 28 0.93 -6.50 -14.02
N MET A 29 -0.23 -5.84 -14.05
CA MET A 29 -0.94 -5.43 -12.85
C MET A 29 -1.43 -6.67 -12.11
N VAL A 30 -1.10 -6.75 -10.82
CA VAL A 30 -1.58 -7.81 -9.94
C VAL A 30 -2.74 -7.32 -9.09
N ASP A 31 -3.46 -8.25 -8.50
CA ASP A 31 -4.55 -7.95 -7.57
C ASP A 31 -4.06 -7.18 -6.33
N GLN A 32 -4.96 -6.49 -5.64
CA GLN A 32 -4.59 -5.59 -4.53
C GLN A 32 -3.86 -6.32 -3.41
N ALA A 33 -4.33 -7.52 -3.05
CA ALA A 33 -3.71 -8.35 -2.02
C ALA A 33 -2.29 -8.76 -2.43
N LEU A 34 -2.09 -9.18 -3.70
CA LEU A 34 -0.78 -9.58 -4.19
C LEU A 34 0.19 -8.38 -4.28
N ALA A 35 -0.31 -7.23 -4.73
CA ALA A 35 0.47 -5.99 -4.76
C ALA A 35 0.90 -5.57 -3.35
N ALA A 36 -0.01 -5.60 -2.37
CA ALA A 36 0.33 -5.29 -0.99
C ALA A 36 1.41 -6.24 -0.43
N ARG A 37 1.34 -7.56 -0.72
CA ARG A 37 2.39 -8.51 -0.29
C ARG A 37 3.74 -8.21 -0.92
N GLN A 38 3.76 -7.88 -2.21
CA GLN A 38 4.99 -7.51 -2.90
C GLN A 38 5.56 -6.19 -2.36
N TRP A 39 4.69 -5.23 -2.00
CA TRP A 39 5.13 -4.01 -1.33
C TRP A 39 5.68 -4.28 0.07
N ALA A 40 5.08 -5.20 0.83
CA ALA A 40 5.64 -5.65 2.10
C ALA A 40 7.04 -6.23 1.91
N ALA A 41 7.22 -7.11 0.91
CA ALA A 41 8.53 -7.67 0.58
C ALA A 41 9.55 -6.60 0.18
N GLN A 42 9.15 -5.58 -0.60
CA GLN A 42 9.99 -4.42 -0.91
C GLN A 42 10.44 -3.67 0.34
N ARG A 43 9.56 -3.58 1.35
CA ARG A 43 9.89 -2.97 2.64
C ARG A 43 10.58 -3.93 3.61
N SER A 44 10.93 -5.14 3.18
CA SER A 44 11.50 -6.20 4.02
C SER A 44 10.61 -6.56 5.22
N VAL A 45 9.29 -6.45 5.04
CA VAL A 45 8.26 -6.84 6.02
C VAL A 45 7.65 -8.16 5.59
N THR A 46 7.49 -9.10 6.53
CA THR A 46 6.88 -10.41 6.26
C THR A 46 5.44 -10.40 6.75
N PRO A 47 4.45 -10.18 5.86
CA PRO A 47 3.07 -10.08 6.28
C PRO A 47 2.58 -11.41 6.82
N THR A 48 2.04 -11.38 8.04
CA THR A 48 1.35 -12.52 8.66
C THR A 48 -0.09 -12.68 8.14
N SER A 49 -0.65 -11.59 7.62
CA SER A 49 -2.01 -11.54 7.09
C SER A 49 -2.07 -11.87 5.59
N THR A 50 -3.19 -12.45 5.16
CA THR A 50 -3.49 -12.73 3.74
C THR A 50 -4.34 -11.64 3.08
N ASP A 51 -5.07 -10.87 3.87
CA ASP A 51 -5.94 -9.79 3.40
C ASP A 51 -5.17 -8.49 3.19
N THR A 52 -5.56 -7.68 2.21
CA THR A 52 -4.90 -6.42 1.86
C THR A 52 -4.77 -5.49 3.07
N VAL A 53 -5.83 -5.36 3.88
CA VAL A 53 -5.81 -4.49 5.07
C VAL A 53 -4.80 -5.00 6.10
N GLY A 54 -4.80 -6.31 6.36
CA GLY A 54 -3.88 -6.92 7.32
C GLY A 54 -2.43 -6.82 6.87
N ILE A 55 -2.14 -7.02 5.58
CA ILE A 55 -0.80 -6.85 5.01
C ILE A 55 -0.31 -5.41 5.18
N LEU A 56 -1.18 -4.42 4.91
CA LEU A 56 -0.83 -3.01 5.10
C LEU A 56 -0.55 -2.67 6.57
N ASN A 57 -1.32 -3.23 7.50
CA ASN A 57 -1.08 -3.04 8.94
C ASN A 57 0.27 -3.65 9.36
N ASP A 58 0.61 -4.81 8.81
CA ASP A 58 1.91 -5.44 9.02
C ASP A 58 3.05 -4.55 8.48
N ILE A 59 2.88 -3.95 7.29
CA ILE A 59 3.81 -2.95 6.72
C ILE A 59 3.97 -1.73 7.64
N ALA A 60 2.89 -1.31 8.29
CA ALA A 60 2.88 -0.23 9.28
C ALA A 60 3.52 -0.64 10.62
N LEU A 61 4.04 -1.87 10.74
CA LEU A 61 4.56 -2.49 11.96
C LEU A 61 3.50 -2.63 13.06
N ILE A 62 2.22 -2.67 12.68
CA ILE A 62 1.09 -2.93 13.56
C ILE A 62 0.83 -4.44 13.50
N THR A 63 1.35 -5.18 14.48
CA THR A 63 1.22 -6.65 14.56
C THR A 63 0.00 -7.09 15.37
N SER A 64 -0.51 -6.22 16.24
CA SER A 64 -1.69 -6.47 17.06
C SER A 64 -2.96 -6.22 16.27
N LYS A 65 -3.75 -7.29 16.03
CA LYS A 65 -5.08 -7.20 15.39
C LYS A 65 -6.04 -6.22 16.08
N ALA A 66 -5.88 -6.00 17.38
CA ALA A 66 -6.69 -5.03 18.14
C ALA A 66 -6.40 -3.58 17.74
N ASP A 67 -5.17 -3.31 17.26
CA ASP A 67 -4.69 -2.00 16.84
C ASP A 67 -4.75 -1.84 15.31
N PHE A 68 -5.27 -2.84 14.59
CA PHE A 68 -5.38 -2.77 13.13
C PHE A 68 -6.25 -1.59 12.74
N LEU A 69 -5.66 -0.71 11.94
CA LEU A 69 -6.35 0.40 11.34
C LEU A 69 -7.12 -0.09 10.12
N ASP A 70 -8.22 0.59 9.84
CA ASP A 70 -8.94 0.44 8.58
C ASP A 70 -8.02 0.77 7.40
N PHE A 71 -8.41 0.29 6.22
CA PHE A 71 -7.67 0.47 4.98
C PHE A 71 -7.23 1.92 4.73
N SER A 72 -8.11 2.89 4.97
CA SER A 72 -7.75 4.31 4.86
C SER A 72 -6.81 4.76 5.97
N GLY A 73 -7.07 4.35 7.21
CA GLY A 73 -6.24 4.71 8.37
C GLY A 73 -4.79 4.25 8.21
N VAL A 74 -4.58 2.99 7.82
CA VAL A 74 -3.23 2.44 7.62
C VAL A 74 -2.50 3.08 6.44
N CYS A 75 -3.20 3.37 5.34
CA CYS A 75 -2.59 4.06 4.20
C CYS A 75 -2.17 5.48 4.59
N ASN A 76 -2.98 6.19 5.37
CA ASN A 76 -2.65 7.51 5.91
C ASN A 76 -1.47 7.45 6.86
N TYR A 77 -1.43 6.46 7.76
CA TYR A 77 -0.30 6.25 8.66
C TYR A 77 1.01 6.01 7.90
N LEU A 78 1.00 5.12 6.89
CA LEU A 78 2.15 4.84 6.05
C LEU A 78 2.62 6.04 5.21
N ALA A 79 1.67 6.88 4.78
CA ALA A 79 1.92 8.09 4.02
C ALA A 79 2.24 9.33 4.88
N SER A 80 2.16 9.21 6.21
CA SER A 80 2.18 10.36 7.13
C SER A 80 1.16 11.44 6.76
N THR A 81 -0.04 11.03 6.30
CA THR A 81 -1.18 11.91 6.01
C THR A 81 -2.35 11.64 6.97
N THR A 82 -3.37 12.50 6.97
CA THR A 82 -4.60 12.29 7.76
C THR A 82 -5.84 12.71 6.99
N GLY A 83 -6.95 11.98 7.18
CA GLY A 83 -8.25 12.33 6.60
C GLY A 83 -8.39 12.14 5.08
N LEU A 84 -7.41 11.50 4.42
CA LEU A 84 -7.45 11.25 2.98
C LEU A 84 -8.01 9.86 2.67
N PRO A 85 -8.63 9.64 1.50
CA PRO A 85 -8.95 8.31 1.01
C PRO A 85 -7.66 7.52 0.73
N ALA A 86 -7.69 6.22 0.97
CA ALA A 86 -6.53 5.32 0.83
C ALA A 86 -5.76 5.49 -0.49
N ALA A 87 -6.44 5.58 -1.63
CA ALA A 87 -5.79 5.79 -2.92
C ALA A 87 -5.01 7.12 -2.97
N GLN A 88 -5.52 8.18 -2.35
CA GLN A 88 -4.83 9.47 -2.30
C GLN A 88 -3.66 9.45 -1.31
N ALA A 89 -3.81 8.78 -0.17
CA ALA A 89 -2.72 8.58 0.79
C ALA A 89 -1.56 7.76 0.17
N LEU A 90 -1.84 6.64 -0.49
CA LEU A 90 -0.81 5.82 -1.15
C LEU A 90 -0.02 6.58 -2.23
N ARG A 91 -0.64 7.60 -2.85
CA ARG A 91 0.05 8.46 -3.82
C ARG A 91 1.07 9.40 -3.19
N ALA A 92 0.85 9.79 -1.95
CA ALA A 92 1.81 10.58 -1.17
C ALA A 92 3.00 9.74 -0.72
N ILE A 93 2.88 8.40 -0.73
CA ILE A 93 3.99 7.51 -0.42
C ILE A 93 5.01 7.58 -1.55
N SER A 94 6.16 8.10 -1.18
CA SER A 94 7.38 8.03 -1.98
C SER A 94 7.98 6.63 -1.87
N SER A 95 8.45 6.06 -2.98
CA SER A 95 9.28 4.87 -2.96
C SER A 95 10.71 5.17 -3.37
#